data_AF-A0A919AP68-F1
#
_entry.id   AF-A0A919AP68-F1
#
_cell.length_a   1.000
_cell.length_b   1.000
_cell.length_c   1.000
_cell.angle_alpha   90.00
_cell.angle_beta   90.00
_cell.angle_gamma   90.00
#
_symmetry.space_group_name_H-M   'P 1'
#
loop_
_entity.id
_entity.type
_entity.pdbx_description
1 polymer ?
#
loop_
_entity_poly.entity_id
_entity_poly.type
_entity_poly.pdbx_seq_one_letter_code
_entity_poly.pdbx_strand_id
1 'polypeptide(L)'
;MLRIPAAAVAGCVVLGLSAPAAMATDGSSLIATVSPKTAKPGATVILTLRSCEDPSQGGIAEGALIGGETTARSPIGITELKPDATGEYPAGTLVGITNINEHAKRGTTERIYMACASNPNGAVETTVTIAP
;
A
#
# COMPACT_ATOMS: atom_id res chain seq x y z
N MET A 1 -1.05 67.44 -40.05
CA MET A 1 -0.96 67.41 -38.57
C MET A 1 -1.04 65.96 -38.12
N LEU A 2 0.12 65.36 -37.89
CA LEU A 2 0.28 63.94 -37.57
C LEU A 2 0.45 63.82 -36.06
N ARG A 3 -0.49 63.17 -35.37
CA ARG A 3 -0.45 62.91 -33.92
C ARG A 3 -0.15 61.44 -33.71
N ILE A 4 1.06 61.13 -33.23
CA ILE A 4 1.49 59.80 -32.78
C ILE A 4 1.45 59.83 -31.25
N PRO A 5 0.56 59.09 -30.56
CA PRO A 5 0.62 58.99 -29.13
C PRO A 5 1.37 57.73 -28.66
N ALA A 6 2.22 57.98 -27.67
CA ALA A 6 2.49 57.14 -26.51
C ALA A 6 3.18 55.79 -26.72
N ALA A 7 4.48 55.81 -26.44
CA ALA A 7 5.22 54.68 -25.93
C ALA A 7 4.62 54.19 -24.59
N ALA A 8 4.46 52.88 -24.44
CA ALA A 8 4.36 52.21 -23.15
C ALA A 8 5.12 50.88 -23.24
N VAL A 9 6.40 50.91 -22.88
CA VAL A 9 7.22 49.72 -22.63
C VAL A 9 7.07 49.40 -21.14
N ALA A 10 6.33 48.33 -20.84
CA ALA A 10 6.36 47.68 -19.52
C ALA A 10 5.76 46.27 -19.62
N GLY A 11 6.42 45.40 -20.40
CA GLY A 11 6.10 43.97 -20.45
C GLY A 11 6.99 43.20 -19.47
N CYS A 12 6.68 43.23 -18.17
CA CYS A 12 7.25 42.29 -17.22
C CYS A 12 6.58 40.92 -17.44
N VAL A 13 7.26 40.03 -18.15
CA VAL A 13 6.93 38.61 -18.22
C VAL A 13 7.24 38.00 -16.85
N VAL A 14 6.22 37.74 -16.04
CA VAL A 14 6.34 36.82 -14.91
C VAL A 14 6.04 35.43 -15.46
N LEU A 15 7.10 34.69 -15.78
CA LEU A 15 7.03 33.24 -15.96
C LEU A 15 6.68 32.61 -14.60
N GLY A 16 5.40 32.58 -14.28
CA GLY A 16 4.89 31.77 -13.19
C GLY A 16 5.02 30.30 -13.59
N LEU A 17 6.15 29.68 -13.29
CA LEU A 17 6.23 28.23 -13.15
C LEU A 17 5.39 27.86 -11.92
N SER A 18 4.08 27.75 -12.09
CA SER A 18 3.26 26.98 -11.17
C SER A 18 3.60 25.51 -11.42
N ALA A 19 4.66 25.03 -10.76
CA ALA A 19 4.79 23.61 -10.53
C ALA A 19 3.47 23.13 -9.91
N PRO A 20 2.85 22.04 -10.39
CA PRO A 20 1.81 21.42 -9.60
C PRO A 20 2.46 21.04 -8.28
N ALA A 21 2.09 21.76 -7.22
CA ALA A 21 2.32 21.32 -5.87
C ALA A 21 1.74 19.91 -5.82
N ALA A 22 2.62 18.93 -5.64
CA ALA A 22 2.19 17.60 -5.23
C ALA A 22 1.36 17.84 -3.96
N MET A 23 0.05 17.79 -4.11
CA MET A 23 -0.85 17.85 -2.98
C MET A 23 -0.56 16.57 -2.21
N ALA A 24 0.19 16.72 -1.12
CA ALA A 24 0.17 15.75 -0.04
C ALA A 24 -1.29 15.72 0.43
N THR A 25 -2.03 14.72 -0.04
CA THR A 25 -3.36 14.42 0.43
C THR A 25 -3.25 14.06 1.90
N ASP A 26 -4.08 14.70 2.72
CA ASP A 26 -4.19 14.45 4.16
C ASP A 26 -4.34 12.95 4.46
N GLY A 27 -3.31 12.38 5.08
CA GLY A 27 -3.47 11.89 6.45
C GLY A 27 -4.49 10.79 6.73
N SER A 28 -4.57 9.72 5.93
CA SER A 28 -4.98 8.43 6.46
C SER A 28 -3.84 7.42 6.33
N SER A 29 -3.18 7.16 7.45
CA SER A 29 -2.21 6.07 7.56
C SER A 29 -2.88 4.77 7.09
N LEU A 30 -2.20 4.01 6.22
CA LEU A 30 -2.68 2.71 5.78
C LEU A 30 -2.97 1.82 6.99
N ILE A 31 -4.03 1.02 6.88
CA ILE A 31 -4.44 0.11 7.94
C ILE A 31 -4.36 -1.32 7.39
N ALA A 32 -3.41 -2.10 7.91
CA ALA A 32 -3.24 -3.51 7.56
C ALA A 32 -3.64 -4.43 8.72
N THR A 33 -4.48 -5.42 8.43
CA THR A 33 -4.87 -6.44 9.41
C THR A 33 -4.74 -7.84 8.83
N VAL A 34 -4.62 -8.81 9.74
CA VAL A 34 -4.57 -10.23 9.44
C VAL A 34 -5.51 -10.96 10.39
N SER A 35 -6.30 -11.89 9.87
CA SER A 35 -7.26 -12.69 10.62
C SER A 35 -7.20 -14.16 10.21
N PRO A 36 -7.11 -15.12 11.16
CA PRO A 36 -6.91 -14.89 12.59
C PRO A 36 -5.51 -14.32 12.90
N LYS A 37 -5.40 -13.61 14.05
CA LYS A 37 -4.12 -13.09 14.54
C LYS A 37 -3.17 -14.17 15.04
N THR A 38 -3.69 -15.36 15.36
CA THR A 38 -2.92 -16.54 15.73
C THR A 38 -3.30 -17.68 14.80
N ALA A 39 -2.33 -18.25 14.10
CA ALA A 39 -2.55 -19.27 13.07
C ALA A 39 -1.51 -20.40 13.17
N LYS A 40 -1.88 -21.62 12.78
CA LYS A 40 -0.92 -22.73 12.65
C LYS A 40 -0.20 -22.67 11.30
N PRO A 41 0.99 -23.26 11.15
CA PRO A 41 1.56 -23.50 9.83
C PRO A 41 0.57 -24.23 8.91
N GLY A 42 0.46 -23.79 7.66
CA GLY A 42 -0.53 -24.27 6.68
C GLY A 42 -1.95 -23.69 6.84
N ALA A 43 -2.25 -22.95 7.90
CA ALA A 43 -3.58 -22.37 8.09
C ALA A 43 -3.83 -21.20 7.14
N THR A 44 -5.06 -21.11 6.66
CA THR A 44 -5.53 -19.97 5.87
C THR A 44 -5.72 -18.74 6.76
N VAL A 45 -5.26 -17.59 6.28
CA VAL A 45 -5.46 -16.27 6.86
C VAL A 45 -5.99 -15.30 5.82
N ILE A 46 -6.80 -14.36 6.29
CA ILE A 46 -7.33 -13.24 5.51
C ILE A 46 -6.50 -12.01 5.85
N LEU A 47 -6.04 -11.33 4.81
CA LEU A 47 -5.28 -10.09 4.85
C LEU A 47 -6.20 -8.97 4.39
N THR A 48 -6.24 -7.87 5.12
CA THR A 48 -6.96 -6.67 4.67
C THR A 48 -6.11 -5.43 4.73
N LEU A 49 -6.22 -4.60 3.70
CA LEU A 49 -5.54 -3.32 3.58
C LEU A 49 -6.55 -2.23 3.27
N ARG A 50 -6.49 -1.11 4.01
CA ARG A 50 -7.41 0.02 3.86
C ARG A 50 -6.66 1.34 3.76
N SER A 51 -7.40 2.36 3.33
CA SER A 51 -6.91 3.72 3.11
C SER A 51 -5.95 3.85 1.92
N CYS A 52 -6.05 2.94 0.95
CA CYS A 52 -5.40 3.11 -0.35
C CYS A 52 -6.02 4.31 -1.09
N GLU A 53 -5.18 5.13 -1.72
CA GLU A 53 -5.61 6.25 -2.54
C GLU A 53 -6.50 5.78 -3.71
N ASP A 54 -6.07 4.72 -4.40
CA ASP A 54 -6.85 4.06 -5.43
C ASP A 54 -6.89 2.55 -5.18
N PRO A 55 -7.92 2.04 -4.47
CA PRO A 55 -8.05 0.61 -4.22
C PRO A 55 -8.33 -0.20 -5.51
N SER A 56 -8.81 0.42 -6.59
CA SER A 56 -9.12 -0.33 -7.83
C SER A 56 -7.87 -0.94 -8.49
N GLN A 57 -6.69 -0.40 -8.19
CA GLN A 57 -5.40 -0.92 -8.65
C GLN A 57 -4.92 -2.14 -7.84
N GLY A 58 -5.61 -2.50 -6.76
CA GLY A 58 -5.22 -3.60 -5.89
C GLY A 58 -4.01 -3.29 -5.02
N GLY A 59 -3.37 -4.34 -4.51
CA GLY A 59 -2.22 -4.26 -3.63
C GLY A 59 -1.47 -5.57 -3.54
N ILE A 60 -0.39 -5.56 -2.76
CA ILE A 60 0.42 -6.75 -2.50
C ILE A 60 0.62 -6.89 -0.99
N ALA A 61 0.60 -8.13 -0.52
CA ALA A 61 1.08 -8.51 0.79
C ALA A 61 2.20 -9.54 0.68
N GLU A 62 3.19 -9.47 1.56
CA GLU A 62 4.33 -10.38 1.56
C GLU A 62 4.97 -10.56 2.94
N GLY A 63 5.55 -11.74 3.15
CA GLY A 63 6.42 -12.01 4.29
C GLY A 63 7.84 -11.46 4.07
N ALA A 64 8.64 -11.48 5.14
CA ALA A 64 10.06 -11.18 5.09
C ALA A 64 10.82 -12.25 4.28
N LEU A 65 11.87 -11.84 3.57
CA LEU A 65 12.76 -12.76 2.87
C LEU A 65 13.47 -13.69 3.86
N ILE A 66 13.53 -14.98 3.53
CA ILE A 66 14.24 -15.99 4.32
C ILE A 66 15.47 -16.49 3.56
N GLY A 67 16.65 -16.39 4.19
CA GLY A 67 17.93 -16.77 3.58
C GLY A 67 18.45 -15.73 2.58
N GLY A 68 19.74 -15.37 2.70
CA GLY A 68 20.35 -14.26 1.95
C GLY A 68 20.40 -14.41 0.43
N GLU A 69 20.13 -15.60 -0.11
CA GLU A 69 20.23 -15.92 -1.54
C GLU A 69 18.94 -16.53 -2.11
N THR A 70 17.83 -16.53 -1.36
CA THR A 70 16.56 -17.10 -1.83
C THR A 70 15.48 -16.03 -2.00
N THR A 71 14.49 -16.32 -2.85
CA THR A 71 13.26 -15.52 -2.98
C THR A 71 12.15 -16.00 -2.05
N ALA A 72 12.43 -16.95 -1.16
CA ALA A 72 11.44 -17.49 -0.25
C ALA A 72 11.09 -16.45 0.81
N ARG A 73 9.83 -16.48 1.26
CA ARG A 73 9.28 -15.51 2.22
C ARG A 73 8.52 -16.21 3.35
N SER A 74 8.56 -15.61 4.53
CA SER A 74 7.89 -16.08 5.75
C SER A 74 7.24 -14.89 6.48
N PRO A 75 6.02 -15.03 7.03
CA PRO A 75 5.26 -16.27 7.19
C PRO A 75 4.41 -16.62 5.97
N ILE A 76 4.33 -15.74 4.97
CA ILE A 76 3.55 -15.92 3.75
C ILE A 76 4.41 -15.62 2.51
N GLY A 77 3.99 -16.17 1.37
CA GLY A 77 4.51 -15.77 0.06
C GLY A 77 4.03 -14.39 -0.37
N ILE A 78 4.24 -14.07 -1.65
CA ILE A 78 3.63 -12.89 -2.28
C ILE A 78 2.15 -13.19 -2.53
N THR A 79 1.28 -12.32 -2.05
CA THR A 79 -0.17 -12.44 -2.17
C THR A 79 -0.74 -11.17 -2.76
N GLU A 80 -1.53 -11.30 -3.81
CA GLU A 80 -2.28 -10.18 -4.39
C GLU A 80 -3.47 -9.82 -3.49
N LEU A 81 -3.69 -8.52 -3.30
CA LEU A 81 -4.85 -7.96 -2.60
C LEU A 81 -5.79 -7.32 -3.64
N LYS A 82 -7.07 -7.68 -3.60
CA LYS A 82 -8.09 -7.18 -4.54
C LYS A 82 -9.19 -6.42 -3.81
N PRO A 83 -9.86 -5.45 -4.44
CA PRO A 83 -11.06 -4.86 -3.88
C PRO A 83 -12.04 -5.93 -3.41
N ASP A 84 -12.59 -5.76 -2.22
CA ASP A 84 -13.64 -6.66 -1.73
C ASP A 84 -14.86 -6.60 -2.66
N ALA A 85 -15.20 -7.74 -3.25
CA ALA A 85 -16.37 -7.90 -4.11
C ALA A 85 -17.59 -8.47 -3.38
N THR A 86 -17.43 -8.95 -2.13
CA THR A 86 -18.52 -9.58 -1.37
C THR A 86 -19.34 -8.57 -0.58
N GLY A 87 -18.77 -7.41 -0.27
CA GLY A 87 -19.38 -6.39 0.58
C GLY A 87 -19.34 -6.74 2.07
N GLU A 88 -18.53 -7.74 2.45
CA GLU A 88 -18.28 -8.10 3.85
C GLU A 88 -17.43 -7.02 4.55
N TYR A 89 -16.55 -6.34 3.79
CA TYR A 89 -15.67 -5.31 4.30
C TYR A 89 -16.13 -3.91 3.88
N PRO A 90 -15.72 -2.85 4.61
CA PRO A 90 -15.99 -1.48 4.21
C PRO A 90 -15.50 -1.19 2.78
N ALA A 91 -16.23 -0.34 2.05
CA ALA A 91 -15.84 0.06 0.71
C ALA A 91 -14.40 0.59 0.65
N GLY A 92 -13.68 0.22 -0.41
CA GLY A 92 -12.26 0.55 -0.58
C GLY A 92 -11.29 -0.33 0.22
N THR A 93 -11.78 -1.40 0.86
CA THR A 93 -10.91 -2.43 1.47
C THR A 93 -10.37 -3.36 0.39
N LEU A 94 -9.06 -3.59 0.42
CA LEU A 94 -8.41 -4.66 -0.33
C LEU A 94 -8.32 -5.90 0.55
N VAL A 95 -8.59 -7.07 -0.04
CA VAL A 95 -8.60 -8.36 0.63
C VAL A 95 -7.72 -9.34 -0.13
N GLY A 96 -6.92 -10.09 0.61
CA GLY A 96 -6.15 -11.22 0.11
C GLY A 96 -6.32 -12.43 1.02
N ILE A 97 -6.32 -13.62 0.44
CA ILE A 97 -6.40 -14.88 1.18
C ILE A 97 -5.13 -15.67 0.86
N THR A 98 -4.45 -16.11 1.91
CA THR A 98 -3.22 -16.89 1.78
C THR A 98 -3.10 -17.90 2.90
N ASN A 99 -2.19 -18.85 2.75
CA ASN A 99 -1.81 -19.76 3.81
C ASN A 99 -0.53 -19.28 4.50
N ILE A 100 -0.43 -19.53 5.80
CA ILE A 100 0.84 -19.49 6.52
C ILE A 100 1.71 -20.63 5.98
N ASN A 101 2.98 -20.34 5.68
CA ASN A 101 3.96 -21.31 5.22
C ASN A 101 4.00 -22.53 6.15
N GLU A 102 3.99 -23.74 5.58
CA GLU A 102 4.02 -25.00 6.34
C GLU A 102 5.27 -25.15 7.21
N HIS A 103 6.34 -24.43 6.86
CA HIS A 103 7.62 -24.39 7.57
C HIS A 103 7.80 -23.14 8.43
N ALA A 104 6.77 -22.30 8.60
CA ALA A 104 6.83 -21.13 9.47
C ALA A 104 7.23 -21.53 10.90
N LYS A 105 8.05 -20.71 11.56
CA LYS A 105 8.62 -21.07 12.86
C LYS A 105 7.55 -20.97 13.94
N ARG A 106 7.17 -22.12 14.49
CA ARG A 106 6.19 -22.25 15.56
C ARG A 106 6.58 -21.46 16.81
N GLY A 107 5.57 -20.90 17.49
CA GLY A 107 5.75 -20.12 18.72
C GLY A 107 6.38 -18.74 18.50
N THR A 108 6.32 -18.19 17.28
CA THR A 108 6.88 -16.87 16.96
C THR A 108 5.81 -15.89 16.50
N THR A 109 6.12 -14.60 16.57
CA THR A 109 5.33 -13.54 15.93
C THR A 109 6.10 -13.06 14.71
N GLU A 110 5.51 -13.22 13.53
CA GLU A 110 6.12 -12.86 12.25
C GLU A 110 5.42 -11.67 11.61
N ARG A 111 6.17 -10.93 10.79
CA ARG A 111 5.75 -9.68 10.15
C ARG A 111 5.21 -9.96 8.75
N ILE A 112 4.14 -9.26 8.39
CA ILE A 112 3.57 -9.22 7.04
C ILE A 112 3.54 -7.77 6.60
N TYR A 113 4.12 -7.49 5.43
CA TYR A 113 4.14 -6.17 4.81
C TYR A 113 3.03 -6.10 3.77
N MET A 114 2.32 -4.99 3.71
CA MET A 114 1.26 -4.75 2.73
C MET A 114 1.42 -3.37 2.12
N ALA A 115 1.21 -3.26 0.81
CA ALA A 115 1.25 -1.99 0.09
C ALA A 115 0.12 -1.90 -0.93
N CYS A 116 -0.38 -0.69 -1.14
CA CYS A 116 -1.31 -0.39 -2.23
C CYS A 116 -0.52 -0.31 -3.54
N ALA A 117 -1.07 -0.81 -4.64
CA ALA A 117 -0.42 -0.70 -5.95
C ALA A 117 -0.24 0.77 -6.39
N SER A 118 -1.19 1.64 -5.99
CA SER A 118 -1.12 3.08 -6.23
C SER A 118 0.03 3.79 -5.49
N ASN A 119 0.57 3.18 -4.42
CA ASN A 119 1.70 3.71 -3.67
C ASN A 119 2.57 2.57 -3.10
N PRO A 120 3.47 1.99 -3.91
CA PRO A 120 4.29 0.84 -3.50
C PRO A 120 5.32 1.21 -2.40
N ASN A 121 5.69 2.49 -2.28
CA ASN A 121 6.64 2.96 -1.27
C ASN A 121 5.97 3.16 0.11
N GLY A 122 4.64 3.20 0.17
CA GLY A 122 3.88 3.38 1.39
C GLY A 122 3.58 2.09 2.15
N ALA A 123 4.46 1.09 2.11
CA ALA A 123 4.20 -0.20 2.75
C ALA A 123 3.91 -0.04 4.26
N VAL A 124 2.89 -0.75 4.75
CA VAL A 124 2.52 -0.84 6.16
C VAL A 124 2.72 -2.27 6.65
N GLU A 125 2.98 -2.41 7.94
CA GLU A 125 3.23 -3.70 8.58
C GLU A 125 2.06 -4.14 9.46
N THR A 126 1.80 -5.44 9.46
CA THR A 126 1.01 -6.12 10.49
C THR A 126 1.73 -7.39 10.95
N THR A 127 1.25 -7.98 12.03
CA THR A 127 1.85 -9.21 12.59
C THR A 127 0.85 -10.34 12.72
N VAL A 128 1.35 -11.56 12.60
CA VAL A 128 0.63 -12.81 12.89
C VAL A 128 1.48 -13.66 13.84
N THR A 129 0.82 -14.29 14.82
CA THR A 129 1.45 -15.24 15.74
C THR A 129 1.30 -16.66 15.18
N ILE A 130 2.42 -17.35 15.03
CA ILE A 130 2.46 -18.76 14.64
C ILE A 130 2.29 -19.60 15.89
N ALA A 131 1.18 -20.34 15.96
CA ALA A 131 0.88 -21.23 17.08
C ALA A 131 2.00 -22.27 17.29
N PRO A 132 2.25 -22.71 18.54
CA PRO A 132 3.17 -23.81 18.83
C PRO A 132 2.75 -25.11 18.11
#